data_AF-A0A7S3IWV7-F1
#
_entry.id   AF-A0A7S3IWV7-F1
#
_cell.length_a   1.000
_cell.length_b   1.000
_cell.length_c   1.000
_cell.angle_alpha   90.00
_cell.angle_beta   90.00
_cell.angle_gamma   90.00
#
_symmetry.space_group_name_H-M   'P 1'
#
loop_
_entity.id
_entity.type
_entity.pdbx_description
1 polymer ?
#
loop_
_entity_poly.entity_id
_entity_poly.type
_entity_poly.pdbx_seq_one_letter_code
_entity_poly.pdbx_strand_id
1 'polypeptide(L)'
;MLDCGIHMVHEQKFPDFEQIRMSGAFPVKRKTKVQAEVEAQLSKKKRPNSEVPLETDYHDCLDLVIVSHFHLDHCGALPYFTEAIGYHGPVVATPPTKAILPLMLEDFRKVSVAQKGGVDAFSQEMIKQCINKIDTIQ
;
A
#
# COMPACT_ATOMS: atom_id res chain seq x y z
N MET A 1 -7.00 -5.81 -9.38
CA MET A 1 -7.19 -6.13 -7.94
C MET A 1 -5.80 -6.11 -7.34
N LEU A 2 -5.50 -5.12 -6.50
CA LEU A 2 -4.21 -5.07 -5.81
C LEU A 2 -4.33 -5.95 -4.57
N ASP A 3 -3.53 -7.00 -4.50
CA ASP A 3 -3.50 -7.90 -3.35
C ASP A 3 -2.17 -7.70 -2.62
N CYS A 4 -2.22 -7.38 -1.32
CA CYS A 4 -1.06 -6.97 -0.52
C CYS A 4 -0.35 -8.19 0.06
N GLY A 5 -0.02 -9.13 -0.82
CA GLY A 5 0.53 -10.43 -0.46
C GLY A 5 2.01 -10.44 -0.10
N ILE A 6 2.39 -11.31 0.84
CA ILE A 6 3.80 -11.64 1.09
C ILE A 6 4.21 -12.79 0.17
N HIS A 7 5.32 -12.64 -0.55
CA HIS A 7 5.97 -13.72 -1.29
C HIS A 7 7.31 -14.04 -0.63
N MET A 8 7.44 -15.23 -0.04
CA MET A 8 8.64 -15.67 0.70
C MET A 8 9.73 -16.31 -0.20
N VAL A 9 9.69 -16.11 -1.52
CA VAL A 9 10.56 -16.84 -2.48
C VAL A 9 11.90 -16.12 -2.73
N HIS A 10 12.00 -14.81 -2.47
CA HIS A 10 13.20 -14.00 -2.72
C HIS A 10 13.55 -13.12 -1.50
N GLU A 11 14.73 -12.47 -1.51
CA GLU A 11 15.20 -11.57 -0.43
C GLU A 11 14.23 -10.41 -0.14
N GLN A 12 13.32 -10.12 -1.07
CA GLN A 12 12.28 -9.10 -0.95
C GLN A 12 11.00 -9.70 -0.36
N LYS A 13 10.67 -9.32 0.89
CA LYS A 13 9.48 -9.82 1.62
C LYS A 13 8.15 -9.28 1.11
N PHE A 14 8.16 -8.09 0.50
CA PHE A 14 6.95 -7.38 0.06
C PHE A 14 6.98 -7.08 -1.45
N PRO A 15 5.82 -6.94 -2.10
CA PRO A 15 5.76 -6.52 -3.50
C PRO A 15 6.47 -5.19 -3.72
N ASP A 16 7.00 -4.98 -4.92
CA ASP A 16 7.54 -3.68 -5.32
C ASP A 16 6.39 -2.73 -5.64
N PHE A 17 5.94 -1.99 -4.63
CA PHE A 17 4.83 -1.04 -4.77
C PHE A 17 5.18 0.15 -5.67
N GLU A 18 6.45 0.44 -5.95
CA GLU A 18 6.82 1.52 -6.89
C GLU A 18 6.36 1.21 -8.32
N GLN A 19 6.22 -0.07 -8.68
CA GLN A 19 5.64 -0.46 -9.97
C GLN A 19 4.22 0.06 -10.17
N ILE A 20 3.45 0.25 -9.10
CA ILE A 20 2.10 0.82 -9.18
C ILE A 20 2.17 2.24 -9.75
N ARG A 21 3.16 3.03 -9.29
CA ARG A 21 3.39 4.41 -9.73
C ARG A 21 3.94 4.47 -11.15
N MET A 22 4.80 3.52 -11.53
CA MET A 22 5.41 3.47 -12.86
C MET A 22 4.49 2.85 -13.93
N SER A 23 3.52 2.02 -13.55
CA SER A 23 2.75 1.21 -14.50
C SER A 23 1.83 2.02 -15.43
N GLY A 24 1.49 3.28 -15.12
CA GLY A 24 0.86 4.23 -16.07
C GLY A 24 -0.43 3.75 -16.77
N ALA A 25 -1.00 2.60 -16.40
CA ALA A 25 -1.98 1.86 -17.19
C ALA A 25 -3.37 1.80 -16.55
N PHE A 26 -3.66 2.68 -15.59
CA PHE A 26 -5.02 2.89 -15.11
C PHE A 26 -5.50 4.28 -15.58
N PRO A 27 -6.33 4.35 -16.63
CA PRO A 27 -6.86 5.62 -17.11
C PRO A 27 -7.81 6.21 -16.06
N VAL A 28 -7.30 7.19 -15.29
CA VAL A 28 -8.06 7.98 -14.32
C VAL A 28 -9.09 8.85 -15.06
N LYS A 29 -10.38 8.75 -14.70
CA LYS A 29 -11.43 9.62 -15.24
C LYS A 29 -11.48 10.97 -14.51
N ARG A 30 -11.02 12.01 -15.22
CA ARG A 30 -11.41 13.45 -15.22
C ARG A 30 -11.33 14.24 -13.88
N LYS A 31 -10.23 14.99 -13.69
CA LYS A 31 -10.19 16.18 -12.80
C LYS A 31 -10.90 17.38 -13.48
N THR A 32 -11.66 18.16 -12.71
CA THR A 32 -12.42 19.34 -13.15
C THR A 32 -11.50 20.54 -13.42
N LYS A 33 -11.99 21.46 -14.25
CA LYS A 33 -11.31 22.59 -14.93
C LYS A 33 -10.56 23.59 -14.03
N VAL A 34 -10.60 23.45 -12.71
CA VAL A 34 -10.04 24.41 -11.75
C VAL A 34 -8.59 24.06 -11.37
N GLN A 35 -8.18 22.79 -11.47
CA GLN A 35 -6.84 22.36 -11.03
C GLN A 35 -5.72 22.68 -12.05
N ALA A 36 -6.06 22.85 -13.33
CA ALA A 36 -5.10 23.01 -14.42
C ALA A 36 -4.35 24.36 -14.41
N GLU A 37 -4.84 25.36 -13.67
CA GLU A 37 -4.30 26.72 -13.71
C GLU A 37 -3.20 26.95 -12.65
N VAL A 38 -3.14 26.10 -11.62
CA VAL A 38 -2.18 26.24 -10.51
C VAL A 38 -0.79 25.69 -10.88
N GLU A 39 -0.71 24.72 -11.79
CA GLU A 39 0.56 24.04 -12.14
C GLU A 39 1.44 24.81 -13.14
N ALA A 40 0.95 25.91 -13.72
CA ALA A 40 1.64 26.62 -14.81
C ALA A 40 2.84 27.49 -14.38
N GLN A 41 3.14 27.66 -13.08
CA GLN A 41 4.08 28.70 -12.63
C GLN A 41 5.40 28.25 -11.99
N LEU A 42 5.68 26.95 -11.82
CA LEU A 42 6.94 26.54 -11.18
C LEU A 42 7.89 25.80 -12.13
N SER A 43 8.39 26.52 -13.14
CA SER A 43 9.59 26.12 -13.88
C SER A 43 10.74 27.08 -13.60
N LYS A 44 11.87 26.56 -13.11
CA LYS A 44 13.27 26.95 -13.45
C LYS A 44 14.28 26.33 -12.47
N LYS A 45 15.00 25.27 -12.89
CA LYS A 45 16.49 25.19 -13.04
C LYS A 45 17.06 23.74 -13.06
N LYS A 46 17.05 23.17 -14.27
CA LYS A 46 17.89 22.15 -14.95
C LYS A 46 19.16 21.54 -14.28
N ARG A 47 19.30 20.20 -14.31
CA ARG A 47 20.46 19.41 -14.83
C ARG A 47 20.10 17.91 -15.05
N PRO A 48 20.83 17.14 -15.89
CA PRO A 48 20.32 15.95 -16.56
C PRO A 48 20.66 14.64 -15.83
N ASN A 49 19.63 13.92 -15.40
CA ASN A 49 19.51 12.46 -15.36
C ASN A 49 18.00 12.19 -15.29
N SER A 50 17.52 11.11 -15.88
CA SER A 50 16.09 10.81 -16.08
C SER A 50 15.28 10.77 -14.79
N GLU A 51 14.79 11.93 -14.36
CA GLU A 51 13.84 12.12 -13.26
C GLU A 51 12.44 11.82 -13.80
N VAL A 52 11.95 10.62 -13.53
CA VAL A 52 10.51 10.36 -13.54
C VAL A 52 9.94 11.15 -12.36
N PRO A 53 8.95 12.03 -12.53
CA PRO A 53 8.43 12.85 -11.43
C PRO A 53 7.99 11.97 -10.26
N LEU A 54 8.68 12.12 -9.13
CA LEU A 54 8.60 11.30 -7.92
C LEU A 54 7.40 11.67 -7.02
N GLU A 55 6.35 12.30 -7.56
CA GLU A 55 5.28 12.91 -6.74
C GLU A 55 3.85 12.43 -7.08
N THR A 56 3.67 11.27 -7.69
CA THR A 56 2.35 10.63 -7.69
C THR A 56 2.14 9.91 -6.36
N ASP A 57 1.23 10.43 -5.54
CA ASP A 57 0.70 9.76 -4.36
C ASP A 57 -0.04 8.48 -4.79
N TYR A 58 0.07 7.40 -4.02
CA TYR A 58 -0.68 6.16 -4.26
C TYR A 58 -2.19 6.39 -4.28
N HIS A 59 -2.66 7.43 -3.59
CA HIS A 59 -4.05 7.83 -3.60
C HIS A 59 -4.54 8.30 -4.99
N ASP A 60 -3.67 8.91 -5.81
CA ASP A 60 -4.05 9.38 -7.15
C ASP A 60 -4.12 8.24 -8.19
N CYS A 61 -3.48 7.09 -7.92
CA CYS A 61 -3.39 5.97 -8.87
C CYS A 61 -4.20 4.72 -8.47
N LEU A 62 -4.70 4.65 -7.22
CA LEU A 62 -5.49 3.52 -6.72
C LEU A 62 -6.84 3.97 -6.18
N ASP A 63 -7.91 3.58 -6.88
CA ASP A 63 -9.28 3.84 -6.43
C ASP A 63 -9.67 3.04 -5.19
N LEU A 64 -9.18 1.79 -5.07
CA LEU A 64 -9.60 0.84 -4.03
C LEU A 64 -8.61 -0.32 -3.85
N VAL A 65 -8.34 -0.67 -2.59
CA VAL A 65 -7.67 -1.93 -2.22
C VAL A 65 -8.70 -2.91 -1.67
N ILE A 66 -8.69 -4.14 -2.17
CA ILE A 66 -9.62 -5.20 -1.75
C ILE A 66 -8.81 -6.35 -1.18
N VAL A 67 -9.06 -6.70 0.08
CA VAL A 67 -8.50 -7.91 0.70
C VAL A 67 -9.41 -9.09 0.38
N SER A 68 -8.94 -9.98 -0.50
CA SER A 68 -9.73 -11.12 -0.99
C SER A 68 -10.10 -12.11 0.12
N HIS A 69 -9.11 -12.52 0.91
CA HIS A 69 -9.27 -13.42 2.05
C HIS A 69 -8.12 -13.25 3.06
N PHE A 70 -8.15 -14.01 4.15
CA PHE A 70 -7.34 -13.73 5.34
C PHE A 70 -5.93 -14.31 5.36
N HIS A 71 -5.52 -15.06 4.33
CA HIS A 71 -4.18 -15.63 4.32
C HIS A 71 -3.10 -14.55 4.11
N LEU A 72 -1.90 -14.81 4.62
CA LEU A 72 -0.80 -13.83 4.66
C LEU A 72 -0.24 -13.49 3.27
N ASP A 73 -0.40 -14.40 2.31
CA ASP A 73 -0.10 -14.19 0.89
C ASP A 73 -1.08 -13.22 0.20
N HIS A 74 -2.06 -12.68 0.94
CA HIS A 74 -3.00 -11.66 0.47
C HIS A 74 -3.02 -10.40 1.35
N CYS A 75 -2.79 -10.54 2.66
CA CYS A 75 -2.88 -9.42 3.60
C CYS A 75 -1.57 -9.07 4.32
N GLY A 76 -0.52 -9.87 4.19
CA GLY A 76 0.66 -9.73 5.04
C GLY A 76 1.47 -8.46 4.80
N ALA A 77 1.39 -7.85 3.61
CA ALA A 77 2.03 -6.57 3.32
C ALA A 77 1.14 -5.36 3.63
N LEU A 78 -0.12 -5.58 4.05
CA LEU A 78 -1.11 -4.51 4.19
C LEU A 78 -0.70 -3.43 5.21
N PRO A 79 -0.20 -3.76 6.43
CA PRO A 79 0.23 -2.72 7.38
C PRO A 79 1.45 -1.94 6.90
N TYR A 80 2.34 -2.58 6.14
CA TYR A 80 3.48 -1.92 5.53
C TYR A 80 3.01 -0.95 4.43
N PHE A 81 2.08 -1.38 3.59
CA PHE A 81 1.52 -0.57 2.52
C PHE A 81 0.75 0.67 3.02
N THR A 82 -0.05 0.51 4.08
CA THR A 82 -0.86 1.61 4.61
C THR A 82 -0.09 2.55 5.51
N GLU A 83 0.82 2.06 6.35
CA GLU A 83 1.50 2.88 7.37
C GLU A 83 2.95 3.20 7.07
N ALA A 84 3.72 2.32 6.41
CA ALA A 84 5.12 2.61 6.07
C ALA A 84 5.25 3.32 4.72
N ILE A 85 4.49 2.87 3.72
CA ILE A 85 4.45 3.48 2.39
C ILE A 85 3.52 4.70 2.37
N GLY A 86 2.48 4.71 3.22
CA GLY A 86 1.58 5.86 3.37
C GLY A 86 0.37 5.84 2.45
N TYR A 87 -0.19 4.67 2.11
CA TYR A 87 -1.47 4.62 1.41
C TYR A 87 -2.63 5.03 2.32
N HIS A 88 -3.39 6.03 1.88
CA HIS A 88 -4.54 6.59 2.59
C HIS A 88 -5.89 6.41 1.85
N GLY A 89 -5.91 5.69 0.73
CA GLY A 89 -7.15 5.39 0.02
C GLY A 89 -8.00 4.29 0.68
N PRO A 90 -9.19 4.01 0.13
CA PRO A 90 -10.11 3.07 0.73
C PRO A 90 -9.58 1.63 0.65
N VAL A 91 -9.72 0.91 1.77
CA VAL A 91 -9.38 -0.51 1.89
C VAL A 91 -10.64 -1.25 2.33
N VAL A 92 -11.04 -2.28 1.59
CA VAL A 92 -12.23 -3.08 1.92
C VAL A 92 -11.90 -4.54 2.14
N ALA A 93 -12.64 -5.16 3.06
CA ALA A 93 -12.61 -6.59 3.31
C ALA A 93 -14.01 -7.09 3.71
N THR A 94 -14.22 -8.39 3.69
CA THR A 94 -15.45 -8.97 4.28
C THR A 94 -15.37 -8.92 5.82
N PRO A 95 -16.50 -8.88 6.55
CA PRO A 95 -16.54 -8.95 8.00
C PRO A 95 -15.70 -10.08 8.63
N PRO A 96 -15.75 -11.34 8.13
CA PRO A 96 -14.91 -12.40 8.70
C PRO A 96 -13.42 -12.15 8.47
N THR A 97 -13.03 -11.62 7.31
CA THR A 97 -11.63 -11.26 7.04
C THR A 97 -11.16 -10.16 7.99
N LYS A 98 -11.92 -9.06 8.15
CA LYS A 98 -11.55 -7.97 9.08
C LYS A 98 -11.39 -8.44 10.53
N ALA A 99 -12.22 -9.38 10.97
CA ALA A 99 -12.17 -9.91 12.33
C ALA A 99 -10.89 -10.73 12.61
N ILE A 100 -10.40 -11.50 11.63
CA ILE A 100 -9.24 -12.39 11.81
C ILE A 100 -7.90 -11.72 11.49
N LEU A 101 -7.89 -10.67 10.66
CA LEU A 101 -6.68 -9.95 10.23
C LEU A 101 -5.76 -9.51 11.39
N PRO A 102 -6.24 -8.92 12.50
CA PRO A 102 -5.37 -8.51 13.60
C PRO A 102 -4.60 -9.69 14.21
N LEU A 103 -5.24 -10.86 14.31
CA LEU A 103 -4.62 -12.06 14.85
C LEU A 103 -3.55 -12.61 13.91
N MET A 104 -3.87 -12.71 12.60
CA MET A 104 -2.96 -13.20 11.58
C MET A 104 -1.69 -12.33 11.47
N LEU A 105 -1.86 -11.01 11.46
CA LEU A 105 -0.76 -10.07 11.32
C LEU A 105 0.13 -10.03 12.57
N GLU A 106 -0.45 -10.15 13.76
CA GLU A 106 0.32 -10.20 15.01
C GLU A 106 1.11 -11.51 15.14
N ASP A 107 0.53 -12.64 14.73
CA ASP A 107 1.25 -13.92 14.69
C ASP A 107 2.43 -13.88 13.71
N PHE A 108 2.18 -13.37 12.50
CA PHE A 108 3.23 -13.16 11.51
C PHE A 108 4.38 -12.29 12.03
N ARG A 109 4.05 -11.18 12.71
CA ARG A 109 5.06 -10.28 13.31
C ARG A 109 5.92 -11.02 14.33
N LYS A 110 5.30 -11.77 15.26
CA LYS A 110 6.03 -12.54 16.29
C LYS A 110 6.94 -13.59 15.68
N VAL A 111 6.44 -14.36 14.71
CA VAL A 111 7.23 -15.39 14.01
C VAL A 111 8.39 -14.74 13.24
N SER A 112 8.15 -13.64 12.55
CA SER A 112 9.16 -12.93 11.77
C SER A 112 10.31 -12.40 12.63
N VAL A 113 10.00 -11.86 13.82
CA VAL A 113 11.02 -11.35 14.76
C VAL A 113 11.78 -12.50 15.44
N ALA A 114 11.14 -13.63 15.69
CA ALA A 114 11.78 -14.78 16.34
C ALA A 114 12.81 -15.50 15.44
N GLN A 115 12.76 -15.31 14.12
CA GLN A 115 13.75 -15.88 13.20
C GLN A 115 15.09 -15.15 13.30
N LYS A 116 16.22 -15.88 13.20
CA LYS A 116 17.57 -15.30 13.23
C LYS A 116 17.74 -14.34 12.05
N GLY A 117 17.99 -13.06 12.33
CA GLY A 117 18.05 -12.01 11.29
C GLY A 117 16.67 -11.44 10.92
N GLY A 118 15.64 -11.74 11.70
CA GLY A 118 14.28 -11.23 11.53
C GLY A 118 14.23 -9.71 11.65
N VAL A 119 13.94 -9.04 10.53
CA VAL A 119 13.63 -7.60 10.51
C VAL A 119 12.15 -7.42 10.86
N ASP A 120 11.86 -6.54 11.81
CA ASP A 120 10.48 -6.18 12.18
C ASP A 120 9.85 -5.40 11.01
N ALA A 121 8.91 -6.04 10.31
CA ALA A 121 8.38 -5.49 9.07
C ALA A 121 7.37 -4.37 9.31
N PHE A 122 6.68 -4.42 10.46
CA PHE A 122 5.75 -3.40 10.93
C PHE A 122 5.46 -3.61 12.43
N SER A 123 5.16 -2.51 13.13
CA SER A 123 4.87 -2.55 14.57
C SER A 123 3.42 -2.96 14.88
N GLN A 124 3.17 -3.36 16.12
CA GLN A 124 1.81 -3.64 16.60
C GLN A 124 0.87 -2.41 16.45
N GLU A 125 1.41 -1.20 16.57
CA GLU A 125 0.64 0.03 16.39
C GLU A 125 0.23 0.22 14.93
N MET A 126 1.12 -0.08 13.98
CA MET A 126 0.80 -0.05 12.56
C MET A 126 -0.31 -1.05 12.20
N ILE A 127 -0.32 -2.24 12.82
CA ILE A 127 -1.40 -3.22 12.63
C ILE A 127 -2.74 -2.60 13.06
N LYS A 128 -2.81 -1.99 14.25
CA LYS A 128 -4.06 -1.38 14.74
C LYS A 128 -4.55 -0.27 13.82
N GLN A 129 -3.65 0.62 13.41
CA GLN A 129 -3.96 1.73 12.52
C GLN A 129 -4.45 1.23 11.16
N CYS A 130 -3.77 0.23 10.60
CA CYS A 130 -4.17 -0.41 9.36
C CYS A 130 -5.58 -1.00 9.44
N ILE A 131 -5.91 -1.74 10.52
CA ILE A 131 -7.24 -2.36 10.68
C ILE A 131 -8.34 -1.33 10.82
N ASN A 132 -8.06 -0.19 11.47
CA ASN A 132 -9.02 0.92 11.60
C ASN A 132 -9.37 1.57 10.25
N LYS A 133 -8.47 1.50 9.26
CA LYS A 133 -8.70 2.01 7.89
C LYS A 133 -9.54 1.06 7.01
N ILE A 134 -9.76 -0.19 7.44
CA ILE A 134 -10.47 -1.19 6.63
C ILE A 134 -11.97 -1.06 6.81
N ASP A 135 -12.70 -0.84 5.73
CA ASP A 135 -14.16 -0.90 5.69
C ASP A 135 -14.66 -2.32 5.40
N THR A 136 -15.83 -2.65 5.94
CA THR A 136 -16.45 -3.96 5.73
C THR A 136 -17.52 -3.90 4.66
N ILE A 137 -17.45 -4.78 3.67
CA ILE A 137 -18.49 -4.98 2.66
C ILE A 137 -19.40 -6.15 3.04
N GLN A 138 -20.72 -5.97 2.93
CA GLN A 138 -21.73 -7.01 3.22
C GLN A 138 -22.26 -7.66 1.95
#